data_AF-A0AAD8I2F0-F1
#
_entry.id   AF-A0AAD8I2F0-F1
#
_cell.length_a   1.000
_cell.length_b   1.000
_cell.length_c   1.000
_cell.angle_alpha   90.00
_cell.angle_beta   90.00
_cell.angle_gamma   90.00
#
_symmetry.space_group_name_H-M   'P 1'
#
loop_
_entity.id
_entity.type
_entity.pdbx_description
1 polymer ?
#
loop_
_entity_poly.entity_id
_entity_poly.type
_entity_poly.pdbx_seq_one_letter_code
_entity_poly.pdbx_strand_id
1 'polypeptide(L)'
;MITFEENWDELSTRIQESVGGAIYPPFVLSDAFSNQDVTITSITPTLGRNIAVVRYVCDSCTNIPEPAVHIIGRNGLCAELQDGIYDNGNPVIMWPCTGNTLWTLMKDATIRSEGKCLTAYRLEMEEYVMIHNCTTKPKYSGWSLSNSTDPVVTPIFSYKGTCLQASANNSVQVSSCSDKSVQQWALYPDATVRPSMSTTNCLKPKSSPGGKVVVHDLCDGGNAERWLFNHDRNVSDVTNKYVLEVEENNRCKTLCRYTYH
;
A
#
# COMPACT_ATOMS: atom_id res chain seq x y z
N MET A 1 8.83 33.24 -13.92
CA MET A 1 8.38 32.85 -12.57
C MET A 1 7.30 31.81 -12.80
N ILE A 2 7.62 30.54 -12.61
CA ILE A 2 6.64 29.45 -12.67
C ILE A 2 5.65 29.73 -11.55
N THR A 3 4.35 29.75 -11.84
CA THR A 3 3.27 30.14 -10.90
C THR A 3 2.99 29.02 -9.90
N PHE A 4 4.03 28.58 -9.19
CA PHE A 4 3.93 27.55 -8.15
C PHE A 4 3.07 28.03 -6.98
N GLU A 5 3.09 29.34 -6.71
CA GLU A 5 2.26 29.99 -5.69
C GLU A 5 0.76 29.93 -6.03
N GLU A 6 0.39 30.15 -7.30
CA GLU A 6 -1.02 30.17 -7.71
C GLU A 6 -1.64 28.77 -7.76
N ASN A 7 -0.81 27.74 -7.97
CA ASN A 7 -1.26 26.35 -8.08
C ASN A 7 -0.93 25.51 -6.84
N TRP A 8 -0.57 26.15 -5.73
CA TRP A 8 -0.10 25.48 -4.51
C TRP A 8 -1.16 24.57 -3.87
N ASP A 9 -2.42 25.02 -3.90
CA ASP A 9 -3.55 24.27 -3.34
C ASP A 9 -3.82 22.99 -4.12
N GLU A 10 -3.81 23.07 -5.46
CA GLU A 10 -4.00 21.90 -6.31
C GLU A 10 -2.82 20.94 -6.18
N LEU A 11 -1.58 21.43 -6.22
CA LEU A 11 -0.39 20.59 -6.05
C LEU A 11 -0.38 19.88 -4.68
N SER A 12 -0.72 20.59 -3.61
CA SER A 12 -0.82 20.01 -2.27
C SER A 12 -1.86 18.88 -2.22
N THR A 13 -2.99 19.07 -2.89
CA THR A 13 -4.06 18.06 -3.04
C THR A 13 -3.54 16.83 -3.78
N ARG A 14 -2.93 17.03 -4.96
CA ARG A 14 -2.38 15.94 -5.80
C ARG A 14 -1.31 15.12 -5.08
N ILE A 15 -0.46 15.76 -4.28
CA ILE A 15 0.56 15.07 -3.48
C ILE A 15 -0.10 14.16 -2.42
N GLN A 16 -1.08 14.69 -1.70
CA GLN A 16 -1.79 13.93 -0.65
C GLN A 16 -2.72 12.84 -1.21
N GLU A 17 -3.19 12.99 -2.45
CA GLU A 17 -4.00 12.00 -3.17
C GLU A 17 -3.16 10.97 -3.96
N SER A 18 -1.84 11.13 -4.00
CA SER A 18 -0.95 10.28 -4.82
C SER A 18 -0.91 8.82 -4.35
N VAL A 19 -0.78 7.89 -5.29
CA VAL A 19 -0.71 6.44 -5.01
C VAL A 19 0.70 5.93 -5.26
N GLY A 20 1.36 5.46 -4.19
CA GLY A 20 2.76 5.04 -4.28
C GLY A 20 3.68 6.15 -4.79
N GLY A 21 3.28 7.41 -4.58
CA GLY A 21 3.95 8.60 -5.07
C GLY A 21 3.62 9.01 -6.51
N ALA A 22 2.79 8.27 -7.23
CA ALA A 22 2.30 8.67 -8.56
C ALA A 22 1.20 9.74 -8.43
N ILE A 23 1.42 10.89 -9.07
CA ILE A 23 0.45 11.98 -9.15
C ILE A 23 -0.52 11.72 -10.30
N TYR A 24 -1.82 11.71 -9.99
CA TYR A 24 -2.85 11.51 -10.99
C TYR A 24 -4.09 12.38 -10.76
N PRO A 25 -4.67 12.96 -11.84
CA PRO A 25 -4.05 13.18 -13.15
C PRO A 25 -2.70 13.92 -13.06
N PRO A 26 -1.83 13.81 -14.09
CA PRO A 26 -0.58 14.54 -14.14
C PRO A 26 -0.80 16.04 -13.92
N PHE A 27 0.03 16.64 -13.08
CA PHE A 27 -0.07 18.06 -12.77
C PHE A 27 0.79 18.87 -13.72
N VAL A 28 0.21 19.81 -14.45
CA VAL A 28 0.90 20.56 -15.50
C VAL A 28 1.15 21.99 -15.02
N LEU A 29 2.42 22.41 -15.05
CA LEU A 29 2.85 23.76 -14.78
C LEU A 29 3.24 24.44 -16.08
N SER A 30 2.52 25.48 -16.47
CA SER A 30 2.88 26.29 -17.62
C SER A 30 3.88 27.38 -17.23
N ASP A 31 5.00 27.48 -17.94
CA ASP A 31 5.92 28.60 -17.79
C ASP A 31 5.47 29.77 -18.68
N ALA A 32 5.01 30.84 -18.03
CA ALA A 32 4.53 32.06 -18.69
C ALA A 32 5.59 32.76 -19.58
N PHE A 33 6.88 32.44 -19.41
CA PHE A 33 7.97 33.07 -20.18
C PHE A 33 8.44 32.25 -21.38
N SER A 34 8.49 30.92 -21.24
CA SER A 34 8.95 30.03 -22.30
C SER A 34 7.82 29.40 -23.11
N ASN A 35 6.56 29.56 -22.68
CA ASN A 35 5.39 28.90 -23.25
C ASN A 35 5.55 27.37 -23.31
N GLN A 36 6.30 26.82 -22.35
CA GLN A 36 6.57 25.40 -22.21
C GLN A 36 5.85 24.87 -20.98
N ASP A 37 5.19 23.73 -21.16
CA ASP A 37 4.51 23.01 -20.08
C ASP A 37 5.47 22.00 -19.45
N VAL A 38 5.53 22.01 -18.12
CA VAL A 38 6.23 21.03 -17.30
C VAL A 38 5.19 20.13 -16.67
N THR A 39 5.22 18.85 -17.05
CA THR A 39 4.31 17.84 -16.50
C THR A 39 4.96 17.12 -15.32
N ILE A 40 4.27 17.10 -14.20
CA ILE A 40 4.66 16.44 -12.97
C ILE A 40 3.76 15.22 -12.74
N THR A 41 4.38 14.04 -12.73
CA THR A 41 3.70 12.74 -12.62
C THR A 41 4.08 11.96 -11.36
N SER A 42 5.06 12.43 -10.59
CA SER A 42 5.57 11.72 -9.42
C SER A 42 6.08 12.69 -8.34
N ILE A 43 5.86 12.34 -7.07
CA ILE A 43 6.45 13.04 -5.93
C ILE A 43 7.97 12.81 -5.85
N THR A 44 8.47 11.67 -6.33
CA THR A 44 9.89 11.34 -6.34
C THR A 44 10.50 11.43 -7.75
N PRO A 45 11.79 11.82 -7.88
CA PRO A 45 12.68 12.32 -6.82
C PRO A 45 12.57 13.84 -6.59
N THR A 46 11.94 14.58 -7.51
CA THR A 46 12.08 16.03 -7.65
C THR A 46 11.22 16.81 -6.67
N LEU A 47 9.92 16.53 -6.56
CA LEU A 47 9.03 17.27 -5.65
C LEU A 47 9.40 17.03 -4.19
N GLY A 48 9.62 15.77 -3.79
CA GLY A 48 9.93 15.39 -2.41
C GLY A 48 11.25 15.97 -1.87
N ARG A 49 12.10 16.55 -2.73
CA ARG A 49 13.33 17.24 -2.33
C ARG A 49 13.22 18.76 -2.33
N ASN A 50 12.28 19.32 -3.08
CA ASN A 50 12.17 20.76 -3.32
C ASN A 50 10.90 21.39 -2.71
N ILE A 51 10.00 20.56 -2.17
CA ILE A 51 8.83 20.99 -1.42
C ILE A 51 9.13 20.86 0.07
N ALA A 52 9.10 21.99 0.78
CA ALA A 52 9.36 22.03 2.22
C ALA A 52 8.11 21.73 3.06
N VAL A 53 6.95 22.25 2.65
CA VAL A 53 5.66 22.08 3.33
C VAL A 53 4.60 21.79 2.27
N VAL A 54 3.47 21.21 2.62
CA VAL A 54 2.28 21.20 1.75
C VAL A 54 1.09 21.69 2.55
N ARG A 55 0.10 22.28 1.90
CA ARG A 55 -1.15 22.63 2.58
C ARG A 55 -1.86 21.33 2.94
N TYR A 56 -2.30 21.20 4.19
CA TYR A 56 -3.10 20.06 4.60
C TYR A 56 -4.42 20.00 3.83
N VAL A 57 -4.73 18.83 3.26
CA VAL A 57 -5.96 18.55 2.51
C VAL A 57 -6.72 17.42 3.18
N CYS A 58 -6.04 16.30 3.46
CA CYS A 58 -6.68 15.13 4.03
C CYS A 58 -5.64 14.27 4.77
N ASP A 59 -6.04 13.63 5.87
CA ASP A 59 -5.30 12.45 6.38
C ASP A 59 -5.49 11.24 5.47
N SER A 60 -6.56 11.28 4.68
CA SER A 60 -7.15 10.13 4.04
C SER A 60 -8.17 10.54 3.00
N CYS A 61 -7.69 10.75 1.78
CA CYS A 61 -8.53 11.19 0.68
C CYS A 61 -9.45 10.05 0.22
N THR A 62 -10.76 10.33 0.15
CA THR A 62 -11.79 9.31 -0.12
C THR A 62 -11.81 8.83 -1.58
N ASN A 63 -11.22 9.61 -2.50
CA ASN A 63 -11.21 9.37 -3.94
C ASN A 63 -9.81 9.07 -4.48
N ILE A 64 -9.10 8.14 -3.83
CA ILE A 64 -7.78 7.73 -4.33
C ILE A 64 -7.93 7.16 -5.75
N PRO A 65 -7.19 7.67 -6.74
CA PRO A 65 -7.22 7.13 -8.10
C PRO A 65 -6.51 5.78 -8.16
N GLU A 66 -6.75 4.98 -9.21
CA GLU A 66 -5.92 3.81 -9.53
C GLU A 66 -5.18 4.12 -10.83
N PRO A 67 -4.06 4.87 -10.75
CA PRO A 67 -3.44 5.43 -11.94
C PRO A 67 -2.73 4.34 -12.75
N ALA A 68 -2.92 4.38 -14.07
CA ALA A 68 -2.09 3.66 -15.02
C ALA A 68 -0.82 4.49 -15.29
N VAL A 69 0.33 3.92 -14.95
CA VAL A 69 1.64 4.58 -15.05
C VAL A 69 2.66 3.69 -15.75
N HIS A 70 3.72 4.31 -16.25
CA HIS A 70 4.92 3.57 -16.63
C HIS A 70 5.81 3.36 -15.39
N ILE A 71 6.35 2.16 -15.24
CA ILE A 71 7.40 1.88 -14.25
C ILE A 71 8.73 1.94 -14.99
N ILE A 72 9.44 3.05 -14.82
CA ILE A 72 10.72 3.32 -15.49
C ILE A 72 11.86 3.02 -14.54
N GLY A 73 12.83 2.24 -14.99
CA GLY A 73 13.96 1.78 -14.18
C GLY A 73 15.30 2.05 -14.84
N ARG A 74 16.20 1.07 -14.74
CA ARG A 74 17.60 1.16 -15.17
C ARG A 74 17.71 1.65 -16.62
N ASN A 75 18.57 2.64 -16.85
CA ASN A 75 18.84 3.23 -18.17
C ASN A 75 17.61 3.86 -18.85
N GLY A 76 16.55 4.20 -18.11
CA GLY A 76 15.32 4.76 -18.68
C GLY A 76 14.45 3.74 -19.41
N LEU A 77 14.72 2.45 -19.23
CA LEU A 77 13.88 1.38 -19.75
C LEU A 77 12.61 1.22 -18.91
N CYS A 78 11.53 0.78 -19.53
CA CYS A 78 10.25 0.50 -18.88
C CYS A 78 10.14 -0.97 -18.50
N ALA A 79 9.44 -1.24 -17.40
CA ALA A 79 8.95 -2.58 -17.09
C ALA A 79 7.87 -2.95 -18.13
N GLU A 80 8.15 -3.97 -18.93
CA GLU A 80 7.31 -4.43 -20.03
C GLU A 80 7.07 -5.94 -19.93
N LEU A 81 5.95 -6.40 -20.46
CA LEU A 81 5.68 -7.82 -20.63
C LEU A 81 6.47 -8.36 -21.81
N GLN A 82 7.25 -9.42 -21.59
CA GLN A 82 8.04 -10.01 -22.66
C GLN A 82 7.15 -10.39 -23.85
N ASP A 83 7.53 -9.90 -25.04
CA ASP A 83 6.83 -10.11 -26.32
C ASP A 83 5.34 -9.69 -26.33
N GLY A 84 4.90 -8.90 -25.34
CA GLY A 84 3.50 -8.53 -25.19
C GLY A 84 2.56 -9.70 -24.85
N ILE A 85 3.09 -10.81 -24.32
CA ILE A 85 2.33 -12.02 -24.00
C ILE A 85 1.73 -11.91 -22.59
N TYR A 86 0.46 -12.35 -22.44
CA TYR A 86 -0.30 -12.24 -21.18
C TYR A 86 -0.48 -13.56 -20.43
N ASP A 87 0.22 -14.61 -20.86
CA ASP A 87 0.16 -15.92 -20.23
C ASP A 87 0.72 -15.89 -18.81
N ASN A 88 0.13 -16.70 -17.93
CA ASN A 88 0.62 -16.82 -16.56
C ASN A 88 2.06 -17.34 -16.58
N GLY A 89 2.95 -16.63 -15.89
CA GLY A 89 4.38 -16.98 -15.89
C GLY A 89 5.22 -16.18 -16.86
N ASN A 90 4.62 -15.39 -17.77
CA ASN A 90 5.39 -14.54 -18.67
C ASN A 90 6.19 -13.51 -17.86
N PRO A 91 7.53 -13.43 -18.03
CA PRO A 91 8.35 -12.53 -17.24
C PRO A 91 8.13 -11.06 -17.59
N VAL A 92 8.40 -10.22 -16.61
CA VAL A 92 8.50 -8.77 -16.79
C VAL A 92 9.96 -8.40 -17.05
N ILE A 93 10.20 -7.69 -18.14
CA ILE A 93 11.54 -7.34 -18.63
C ILE A 93 11.74 -5.82 -18.65
N MET A 94 12.99 -5.39 -18.76
CA MET A 94 13.33 -4.00 -19.01
C MET A 94 13.46 -3.78 -20.53
N TRP A 95 12.61 -2.95 -21.11
CA TRP A 95 12.55 -2.71 -22.55
C TRP A 95 12.36 -1.22 -22.87
N PRO A 96 12.71 -0.72 -24.07
CA PRO A 96 12.33 0.63 -24.49
C PRO A 96 10.84 0.90 -24.30
N CYS A 97 10.49 2.11 -23.86
CA CYS A 97 9.11 2.50 -23.51
C CYS A 97 8.21 2.69 -24.75
N THR A 98 8.02 1.65 -25.54
CA THR A 98 7.31 1.67 -26.84
C THR A 98 6.20 0.63 -26.95
N GLY A 99 5.95 -0.17 -25.90
CA GLY A 99 4.98 -1.29 -25.89
C GLY A 99 4.07 -1.33 -24.67
N ASN A 100 3.70 -2.55 -24.24
CA ASN A 100 2.78 -2.85 -23.13
C ASN A 100 3.43 -2.57 -21.77
N THR A 101 3.58 -1.29 -21.46
CA THR A 101 4.39 -0.77 -20.35
C THR A 101 3.55 -0.05 -19.28
N LEU A 102 2.22 -0.10 -19.42
CA LEU A 102 1.29 0.50 -18.47
C LEU A 102 0.96 -0.47 -17.34
N TRP A 103 1.06 0.05 -16.14
CA TRP A 103 0.81 -0.63 -14.89
C TRP A 103 -0.16 0.20 -14.05
N THR A 104 -1.29 -0.38 -13.69
CA THR A 104 -2.28 0.22 -12.80
C THR A 104 -1.89 -0.04 -11.35
N LEU A 105 -1.70 1.01 -10.58
CA LEU A 105 -1.46 0.93 -9.14
C LEU A 105 -2.81 0.82 -8.42
N MET A 106 -3.11 -0.34 -7.87
CA MET A 106 -4.41 -0.64 -7.26
C MET A 106 -4.41 -0.33 -5.77
N LYS A 107 -5.58 -0.01 -5.21
CA LYS A 107 -5.74 0.22 -3.76
C LYS A 107 -5.50 -1.02 -2.90
N ASP A 108 -5.59 -2.21 -3.50
CA ASP A 108 -5.38 -3.50 -2.82
C ASP A 108 -3.90 -3.93 -2.75
N ALA A 109 -2.99 -2.99 -3.02
CA ALA A 109 -1.53 -3.19 -3.08
C ALA A 109 -1.04 -4.11 -4.20
N THR A 110 -1.88 -4.38 -5.22
CA THR A 110 -1.44 -5.04 -6.45
C THR A 110 -1.03 -4.02 -7.51
N ILE A 111 -0.11 -4.42 -8.39
CA ILE A 111 0.28 -3.65 -9.57
C ILE A 111 -0.16 -4.47 -10.78
N ARG A 112 -1.01 -3.91 -11.65
CA ARG A 112 -1.71 -4.69 -12.68
C ARG A 112 -1.45 -4.22 -14.11
N SER A 113 -1.36 -5.16 -15.04
CA SER A 113 -1.33 -4.88 -16.48
C SER A 113 -2.29 -5.83 -17.19
N GLU A 114 -3.22 -5.29 -17.98
CA GLU A 114 -4.30 -6.05 -18.66
C GLU A 114 -4.99 -7.09 -17.76
N GLY A 115 -5.32 -6.70 -16.52
CA GLY A 115 -6.02 -7.55 -15.55
C GLY A 115 -5.18 -8.64 -14.86
N LYS A 116 -3.89 -8.79 -15.22
CA LYS A 116 -2.93 -9.64 -14.53
C LYS A 116 -2.17 -8.85 -13.47
N CYS A 117 -1.69 -9.53 -12.43
CA CYS A 117 -0.88 -8.93 -11.37
C CYS A 117 0.61 -9.15 -11.60
N LEU A 118 1.41 -8.13 -11.35
CA LEU A 118 2.85 -8.24 -11.13
C LEU A 118 3.08 -9.17 -9.94
N THR A 119 3.82 -10.26 -10.15
CA THR A 119 3.87 -11.39 -9.22
C THR A 119 5.30 -11.89 -9.12
N ALA A 120 5.83 -12.06 -7.91
CA ALA A 120 7.09 -12.76 -7.71
C ALA A 120 6.93 -14.25 -8.06
N TYR A 121 7.91 -14.85 -8.76
CA TYR A 121 7.83 -16.27 -9.07
C TYR A 121 7.82 -17.13 -7.80
N ARG A 122 8.73 -16.81 -6.86
CA ARG A 122 8.88 -17.36 -5.50
C ARG A 122 9.35 -16.27 -4.53
N LEU A 123 9.38 -16.58 -3.23
CA LEU A 123 9.88 -15.67 -2.18
C LEU A 123 11.33 -15.99 -1.79
N GLU A 124 12.10 -16.52 -2.73
CA GLU A 124 13.52 -16.84 -2.57
C GLU A 124 14.39 -15.74 -3.22
N MET A 125 15.67 -15.72 -2.90
CA MET A 125 16.61 -14.75 -3.50
C MET A 125 16.84 -15.08 -4.98
N GLU A 126 17.14 -14.05 -5.77
CA GLU A 126 17.49 -14.15 -7.20
C GLU A 126 16.36 -14.68 -8.11
N GLU A 127 15.12 -14.62 -7.64
CA GLU A 127 13.95 -15.02 -8.41
C GLU A 127 13.43 -13.90 -9.32
N TYR A 128 12.83 -14.28 -10.45
CA TYR A 128 12.28 -13.33 -11.41
C TYR A 128 10.85 -12.87 -11.05
N VAL A 129 10.45 -11.75 -11.65
CA VAL A 129 9.09 -11.21 -11.57
C VAL A 129 8.36 -11.48 -12.86
N MET A 130 7.09 -11.84 -12.75
CA MET A 130 6.25 -12.27 -13.86
C MET A 130 4.84 -11.73 -13.70
N ILE A 131 4.04 -11.85 -14.75
CA ILE A 131 2.59 -11.68 -14.62
C ILE A 131 1.90 -12.99 -14.26
N HIS A 132 0.86 -12.88 -13.44
CA HIS A 132 0.00 -14.00 -13.11
C HIS A 132 -1.40 -13.54 -12.77
N ASN A 133 -2.38 -14.44 -12.83
CA ASN A 133 -3.71 -14.20 -12.29
C ASN A 133 -3.63 -13.75 -10.82
N CYS A 134 -4.24 -12.61 -10.51
CA CYS A 134 -4.18 -11.97 -9.19
C CYS A 134 -4.70 -12.86 -8.05
N THR A 135 -5.68 -13.72 -8.33
CA THR A 135 -6.36 -14.55 -7.33
C THR A 135 -5.65 -15.86 -7.05
N THR A 136 -4.81 -16.35 -7.96
CA THR A 136 -4.15 -17.66 -7.83
C THR A 136 -2.85 -17.60 -7.04
N LYS A 137 -2.14 -16.46 -7.09
CA LYS A 137 -0.87 -16.23 -6.37
C LYS A 137 -0.91 -14.95 -5.52
N PRO A 138 -1.95 -14.76 -4.69
CA PRO A 138 -2.14 -13.50 -3.98
C PRO A 138 -0.94 -13.21 -3.06
N LYS A 139 -0.41 -14.23 -2.35
CA LYS A 139 0.82 -14.17 -1.53
C LYS A 139 2.03 -13.53 -2.21
N TYR A 140 2.13 -13.61 -3.53
CA TYR A 140 3.28 -13.16 -4.32
C TYR A 140 3.02 -11.87 -5.11
N SER A 141 1.80 -11.33 -5.03
CA SER A 141 1.33 -10.22 -5.89
C SER A 141 1.19 -8.87 -5.16
N GLY A 142 1.59 -8.79 -3.89
CA GLY A 142 1.52 -7.57 -3.09
C GLY A 142 2.83 -6.79 -3.17
N TRP A 143 2.74 -5.48 -3.44
CA TRP A 143 3.89 -4.59 -3.59
C TRP A 143 3.70 -3.30 -2.81
N SER A 144 4.81 -2.76 -2.30
CA SER A 144 4.87 -1.40 -1.76
C SER A 144 5.95 -0.62 -2.49
N LEU A 145 5.63 0.60 -2.90
CA LEU A 145 6.54 1.52 -3.56
C LEU A 145 7.20 2.39 -2.49
N SER A 146 8.48 2.14 -2.22
CA SER A 146 9.22 2.81 -1.15
C SER A 146 10.69 2.98 -1.52
N ASN A 147 11.29 4.07 -1.06
CA ASN A 147 12.74 4.28 -1.08
C ASN A 147 13.45 3.72 0.17
N SER A 148 12.68 3.21 1.14
CA SER A 148 13.16 2.55 2.35
C SER A 148 12.75 1.08 2.34
N THR A 149 13.68 0.20 2.68
CA THR A 149 13.43 -1.24 2.83
C THR A 149 13.00 -1.62 4.24
N ASP A 150 13.22 -0.75 5.22
CA ASP A 150 12.86 -1.01 6.61
C ASP A 150 11.35 -0.81 6.84
N PRO A 151 10.68 -1.69 7.61
CA PRO A 151 9.27 -1.52 7.94
C PRO A 151 9.09 -0.30 8.85
N VAL A 152 7.94 0.37 8.72
CA VAL A 152 7.58 1.46 9.63
C VAL A 152 7.15 0.86 10.96
N VAL A 153 7.87 1.18 12.03
CA VAL A 153 7.53 0.76 13.40
C VAL A 153 6.79 1.88 14.12
N THR A 154 5.56 1.63 14.55
CA THR A 154 4.69 2.64 15.14
C THR A 154 3.64 2.02 16.08
N PRO A 155 3.12 2.73 17.09
CA PRO A 155 1.89 2.33 17.76
C PRO A 155 0.69 2.43 16.81
N ILE A 156 -0.25 1.50 16.94
CA ILE A 156 -1.54 1.55 16.25
C ILE A 156 -2.58 2.07 17.24
N PHE A 157 -3.02 3.30 17.04
CA PHE A 157 -4.05 3.93 17.86
C PHE A 157 -5.44 3.36 17.54
N SER A 158 -6.27 3.26 18.57
CA SER A 158 -7.61 2.71 18.51
C SER A 158 -8.62 3.63 19.22
N TYR A 159 -9.84 3.14 19.40
CA TYR A 159 -10.94 3.86 20.02
C TYR A 159 -10.54 4.45 21.39
N LYS A 160 -11.07 5.65 21.69
CA LYS A 160 -10.80 6.40 22.95
C LYS A 160 -9.32 6.65 23.26
N GLY A 161 -8.44 6.70 22.26
CA GLY A 161 -7.02 6.96 22.47
C GLY A 161 -6.27 5.81 23.15
N THR A 162 -6.79 4.59 23.03
CA THR A 162 -6.07 3.36 23.39
C THR A 162 -5.14 2.93 22.26
N CYS A 163 -4.21 2.02 22.56
CA CYS A 163 -3.27 1.47 21.60
C CYS A 163 -3.47 -0.05 21.48
N LEU A 164 -3.32 -0.56 20.26
CA LEU A 164 -3.29 -1.99 19.98
C LEU A 164 -2.07 -2.62 20.65
N GLN A 165 -2.27 -3.75 21.34
CA GLN A 165 -1.26 -4.43 22.14
C GLN A 165 -1.22 -5.92 21.83
N ALA A 166 -0.06 -6.41 21.43
CA ALA A 166 0.25 -7.83 21.41
C ALA A 166 0.37 -8.36 22.85
N SER A 167 -0.38 -9.40 23.16
CA SER A 167 -0.50 -9.92 24.53
C SER A 167 -0.16 -11.40 24.59
N ALA A 168 -0.01 -11.95 25.80
CA ALA A 168 0.27 -13.36 25.96
C ALA A 168 -0.77 -14.24 25.25
N ASN A 169 -0.38 -15.49 24.94
CA ASN A 169 -1.22 -16.47 24.24
C ASN A 169 -1.65 -16.04 22.82
N ASN A 170 -0.78 -15.32 22.10
CA ASN A 170 -0.99 -14.88 20.72
C ASN A 170 -2.23 -13.97 20.54
N SER A 171 -2.68 -13.32 21.62
CA SER A 171 -3.90 -12.51 21.60
C SER A 171 -3.60 -11.04 21.29
N VAL A 172 -4.57 -10.36 20.69
CA VAL A 172 -4.50 -8.93 20.41
C VAL A 172 -5.65 -8.22 21.11
N GLN A 173 -5.29 -7.18 21.86
CA GLN A 173 -6.23 -6.38 22.65
C GLN A 173 -5.85 -4.90 22.56
N VAL A 174 -6.71 -4.02 23.08
CA VAL A 174 -6.38 -2.61 23.27
C VAL A 174 -6.15 -2.28 24.74
N SER A 175 -5.27 -1.33 25.00
CA SER A 175 -4.96 -0.84 26.36
C SER A 175 -4.50 0.61 26.30
N SER A 176 -4.36 1.26 27.46
CA SER A 176 -3.81 2.63 27.53
C SER A 176 -2.43 2.67 26.85
N CYS A 177 -2.23 3.68 26.00
CA CYS A 177 -0.98 3.84 25.25
C CYS A 177 0.23 4.05 26.17
N SER A 178 1.35 3.43 25.80
CA SER A 178 2.64 3.47 26.46
C SER A 178 3.74 3.15 25.45
N ASP A 179 5.00 3.45 25.78
CA ASP A 179 6.14 3.18 24.89
C ASP A 179 6.64 1.73 24.94
N LYS A 180 5.80 0.80 25.41
CA LYS A 180 6.18 -0.61 25.53
C LYS A 180 6.27 -1.26 24.14
N SER A 181 7.27 -2.10 23.93
CA SER A 181 7.46 -2.83 22.66
C SER A 181 6.26 -3.72 22.25
N VAL A 182 5.44 -4.16 23.22
CA VAL A 182 4.19 -4.90 22.97
C VAL A 182 3.10 -4.06 22.26
N GLN A 183 3.20 -2.73 22.28
CA GLN A 183 2.31 -1.81 21.59
C GLN A 183 2.92 -1.25 20.30
N GLN A 184 4.14 -1.66 19.95
CA GLN A 184 4.81 -1.26 18.72
C GLN A 184 4.59 -2.31 17.63
N TRP A 185 4.19 -1.86 16.44
CA TRP A 185 3.88 -2.71 15.31
C TRP A 185 4.70 -2.29 14.09
N ALA A 186 5.33 -3.26 13.46
CA ALA A 186 6.04 -3.11 12.21
C ALA A 186 5.06 -3.32 11.05
N LEU A 187 4.87 -2.27 10.25
CA LEU A 187 4.07 -2.29 9.03
C LEU A 187 4.99 -2.68 7.86
N TYR A 188 4.85 -3.90 7.37
CA TYR A 188 5.73 -4.43 6.34
C TYR A 188 5.24 -4.09 4.92
N PRO A 189 6.17 -3.98 3.95
CA PRO A 189 5.85 -3.78 2.52
C PRO A 189 4.89 -4.81 1.90
N ASP A 190 4.83 -6.02 2.46
CA ASP A 190 3.94 -7.11 2.02
C ASP A 190 2.50 -6.98 2.56
N ALA A 191 2.18 -5.83 3.15
CA ALA A 191 0.93 -5.49 3.84
C ALA A 191 0.67 -6.31 5.11
N THR A 192 1.66 -7.03 5.64
CA THR A 192 1.55 -7.67 6.95
C THR A 192 1.81 -6.67 8.08
N VAL A 193 1.12 -6.86 9.20
CA VAL A 193 1.31 -6.09 10.43
C VAL A 193 1.92 -7.02 11.46
N ARG A 194 3.12 -6.74 11.94
CA ARG A 194 3.88 -7.65 12.83
C ARG A 194 4.18 -6.98 14.16
N PRO A 195 4.09 -7.67 15.31
CA PRO A 195 4.56 -7.11 16.58
C PRO A 195 6.05 -6.75 16.46
N SER A 196 6.47 -5.56 16.91
CA SER A 196 7.88 -5.15 16.81
C SER A 196 8.82 -6.11 17.56
N MET A 197 8.32 -6.72 18.64
CA MET A 197 9.01 -7.76 19.40
C MET A 197 9.09 -9.13 18.72
N SER A 198 8.43 -9.34 17.57
CA SER A 198 8.42 -10.62 16.84
C SER A 198 8.31 -10.41 15.33
N THR A 199 9.39 -10.75 14.61
CA THR A 199 9.44 -10.65 13.14
C THR A 199 8.77 -11.83 12.42
N THR A 200 8.47 -12.91 13.15
CA THR A 200 7.89 -14.15 12.60
C THR A 200 6.37 -14.20 12.68
N ASN A 201 5.75 -13.36 13.50
CA ASN A 201 4.30 -13.37 13.69
C ASN A 201 3.64 -12.21 12.94
N CYS A 202 2.50 -12.50 12.34
CA CYS A 202 1.66 -11.58 11.60
C CYS A 202 0.29 -11.48 12.28
N LEU A 203 -0.26 -10.27 12.27
CA LEU A 203 -1.64 -10.01 12.62
C LEU A 203 -2.53 -10.77 11.63
N LYS A 204 -3.45 -11.59 12.12
CA LYS A 204 -4.40 -12.32 11.27
C LYS A 204 -5.67 -12.67 12.03
N PRO A 205 -6.82 -12.84 11.34
CA PRO A 205 -8.03 -13.35 11.96
C PRO A 205 -7.92 -14.87 12.17
N LYS A 206 -8.46 -15.35 13.28
CA LYS A 206 -8.57 -16.76 13.64
C LYS A 206 -10.01 -17.09 14.01
N SER A 207 -10.53 -18.19 13.48
CA SER A 207 -11.90 -18.64 13.77
C SER A 207 -12.05 -19.00 15.26
N SER A 208 -13.13 -18.53 15.88
CA SER A 208 -13.54 -18.88 17.24
C SER A 208 -15.06 -19.15 17.28
N PRO A 209 -15.58 -19.80 18.34
CA PRO A 209 -17.01 -20.07 18.48
C PRO A 209 -17.90 -18.81 18.42
N GLY A 210 -17.37 -17.63 18.74
CA GLY A 210 -18.07 -16.34 18.72
C GLY A 210 -17.70 -15.42 17.56
N GLY A 211 -17.23 -15.98 16.44
CA GLY A 211 -16.75 -15.24 15.27
C GLY A 211 -15.23 -15.23 15.13
N LYS A 212 -14.71 -14.42 14.19
CA LYS A 212 -13.27 -14.31 13.97
C LYS A 212 -12.64 -13.31 14.95
N VAL A 213 -11.67 -13.78 15.73
CA VAL A 213 -10.84 -12.94 16.61
C VAL A 213 -9.53 -12.61 15.94
N VAL A 214 -8.94 -11.46 16.26
CA VAL A 214 -7.61 -11.10 15.75
C VAL A 214 -6.53 -11.58 16.70
N VAL A 215 -5.53 -12.24 16.13
CA VAL A 215 -4.38 -12.83 16.83
C VAL A 215 -3.08 -12.39 16.17
N HIS A 216 -1.96 -12.60 16.84
CA HIS A 216 -0.64 -12.55 16.22
C HIS A 216 -0.05 -13.97 16.18
N ASP A 217 0.06 -14.55 14.99
CA ASP A 217 0.50 -15.95 14.80
C ASP A 217 1.51 -16.04 13.65
N LEU A 218 2.17 -17.18 13.47
CA LEU A 218 3.22 -17.36 12.46
C LEU A 218 2.79 -16.81 11.09
N CYS A 219 3.60 -15.95 10.47
CA CYS A 219 3.38 -15.46 9.12
C CYS A 219 3.47 -16.64 8.13
N ASP A 220 2.34 -17.07 7.57
CA ASP A 220 2.28 -18.15 6.58
C ASP A 220 2.11 -17.60 5.16
N GLY A 221 1.91 -16.28 5.04
CA GLY A 221 1.68 -15.56 3.81
C GLY A 221 0.28 -15.76 3.23
N GLY A 222 -0.66 -16.21 4.05
CA GLY A 222 -2.06 -16.28 3.70
C GLY A 222 -2.66 -14.90 3.45
N ASN A 223 -3.77 -14.90 2.71
CA ASN A 223 -4.51 -13.68 2.35
C ASN A 223 -5.04 -12.89 3.55
N ALA A 224 -5.36 -13.60 4.64
CA ALA A 224 -5.96 -13.03 5.85
C ALA A 224 -4.94 -12.26 6.72
N GLU A 225 -3.65 -12.31 6.37
CA GLU A 225 -2.58 -11.62 7.11
C GLU A 225 -2.30 -10.22 6.58
N ARG A 226 -2.96 -9.84 5.49
CA ARG A 226 -2.73 -8.59 4.79
C ARG A 226 -3.78 -7.58 5.15
N TRP A 227 -3.34 -6.44 5.65
CA TRP A 227 -4.20 -5.39 6.17
C TRP A 227 -3.99 -4.11 5.39
N LEU A 228 -5.09 -3.52 4.98
CA LEU A 228 -5.14 -2.20 4.38
C LEU A 228 -5.55 -1.21 5.46
N PHE A 229 -4.70 -0.22 5.70
CA PHE A 229 -5.05 0.95 6.49
C PHE A 229 -5.76 1.92 5.54
N ASN A 230 -7.09 1.86 5.56
CA ASN A 230 -7.92 2.58 4.61
C ASN A 230 -8.07 4.05 5.00
N HIS A 231 -8.47 4.83 4.00
CA HIS A 231 -8.70 6.27 4.16
C HIS A 231 -9.89 6.59 5.07
N ASP A 232 -10.90 5.72 5.17
CA ASP A 232 -11.96 5.93 6.15
C ASP A 232 -11.53 5.58 7.60
N ARG A 233 -10.20 5.49 7.85
CA ARG A 233 -9.55 5.14 9.11
C ARG A 233 -9.88 3.74 9.63
N ASN A 234 -10.48 2.92 8.78
CA ASN A 234 -10.73 1.52 9.06
C ASN A 234 -9.47 0.70 8.69
N VAL A 235 -9.25 -0.42 9.36
CA VAL A 235 -8.21 -1.38 8.99
C VAL A 235 -8.90 -2.64 8.49
N SER A 236 -8.77 -2.97 7.21
CA SER A 236 -9.48 -4.10 6.60
C SER A 236 -8.56 -5.17 6.05
N ASP A 237 -8.98 -6.44 6.08
CA ASP A 237 -8.25 -7.48 5.35
C ASP A 237 -8.41 -7.28 3.83
N VAL A 238 -7.33 -7.53 3.08
CA VAL A 238 -7.29 -7.28 1.61
C VAL A 238 -8.39 -8.05 0.88
N THR A 239 -8.65 -9.29 1.32
CA THR A 239 -9.44 -10.28 0.54
C THR A 239 -10.92 -10.24 0.85
N ASN A 240 -11.30 -10.23 2.11
CA ASN A 240 -12.70 -10.42 2.48
C ASN A 240 -13.36 -9.11 2.95
N LYS A 241 -12.61 -8.01 2.99
CA LYS A 241 -13.07 -6.68 3.45
C LYS A 241 -13.67 -6.72 4.87
N TYR A 242 -13.26 -7.67 5.71
CA TYR A 242 -13.53 -7.57 7.13
C TYR A 242 -12.74 -6.41 7.71
N VAL A 243 -13.36 -5.66 8.61
CA VAL A 243 -12.74 -4.54 9.32
C VAL A 243 -12.36 -4.98 10.73
N LEU A 244 -11.20 -4.50 11.20
CA LEU A 244 -10.75 -4.62 12.59
C LEU A 244 -11.70 -3.85 13.51
N GLU A 245 -12.26 -4.53 14.49
CA GLU A 245 -13.18 -3.96 15.47
C GLU A 245 -12.76 -4.33 16.90
N VAL A 246 -13.00 -3.41 17.84
CA VAL A 246 -12.74 -3.60 19.28
C VAL A 246 -14.04 -3.89 20.00
N GLU A 247 -14.08 -5.01 20.71
CA GLU A 247 -15.22 -5.40 21.55
C GLU A 247 -15.25 -4.68 22.90
N GLU A 248 -16.38 -4.73 23.60
CA GLU A 248 -16.55 -4.18 24.95
C GLU A 248 -15.54 -4.71 25.98
N ASN A 249 -15.01 -5.92 25.76
CA ASN A 249 -13.99 -6.55 26.61
C ASN A 249 -12.53 -6.18 26.21
N ASN A 250 -12.35 -5.18 25.35
CA ASN A 250 -11.08 -4.73 24.77
C ASN A 250 -10.36 -5.75 23.85
N ARG A 251 -11.01 -6.85 23.45
CA ARG A 251 -10.45 -7.78 22.45
C ARG A 251 -10.74 -7.30 21.04
N CYS A 252 -9.86 -7.65 20.11
CA CYS A 252 -10.04 -7.33 18.70
C CYS A 252 -10.70 -8.50 17.94
N LYS A 253 -11.66 -8.17 17.08
CA LYS A 253 -12.32 -9.10 16.14
C LYS A 253 -12.32 -8.53 14.72
N THR A 254 -12.72 -9.37 13.76
CA THR A 254 -13.01 -8.93 12.40
C THR A 254 -14.50 -9.05 12.09
N LEU A 255 -15.08 -7.99 11.54
CA LEU A 255 -16.50 -7.92 11.16
C LEU A 255 -16.65 -7.59 9.67
N CYS A 256 -17.53 -8.33 8.99
CA CYS A 256 -17.78 -8.14 7.57
C CYS A 256 -18.64 -6.89 7.39
N ARG A 257 -18.13 -5.84 6.75
CA ARG A 257 -18.98 -4.72 6.32
C ARG A 257 -19.70 -5.14 5.04
N TYR A 258 -21.00 -5.39 5.13
CA TYR A 258 -21.85 -5.39 3.94
C TYR A 258 -21.96 -3.94 3.45
N THR A 259 -21.31 -3.62 2.33
CA THR A 259 -21.63 -2.40 1.58
C THR A 259 -22.94 -2.63 0.85
N TYR A 260 -24.01 -1.98 1.29
CA TYR A 260 -25.21 -1.84 0.46
C TYR A 260 -24.81 -1.02 -0.77
N HIS A 261 -25.00 -1.59 -1.96
CA HIS A 261 -24.90 -0.88 -3.24
C HIS A 261 -26.10 0.04 -3.44
#